data_AF-A0A497P696-F1
#
_entry.id   AF-A0A497P696-F1
#
_cell.length_a   1.000
_cell.length_b   1.000
_cell.length_c   1.000
_cell.angle_alpha   90.00
_cell.angle_beta   90.00
_cell.angle_gamma   90.00
#
_symmetry.space_group_name_H-M   'P 1'
#
loop_
_entity.id
_entity.type
_entity.pdbx_description
1 polymer ?
#
loop_
_entity_poly.entity_id
_entity_poly.type
_entity_poly.pdbx_seq_one_letter_code
_entity_poly.pdbx_strand_id
1 'polypeptide(L)'
;DKVRQVLSLPNVVGYSRSLKKKIVKGRVTDVDCIRIYVSRKVPEKELKPFHVIPREIEGIPTDVVEIGEVKALKADKTGKFRPVIFGISIGNYAITAGTNGWLFKDRKGRVFFGSNAHVFADSPVNRPEEFPLRILFSLEDMMAAGFPKTLLPSISGIGKYTWRERLADAT
;
A
#
# COMPACT_ATOMS: atom_id res chain seq x y z
N ASP A 1 -25.93 8.69 0.78
CA ASP A 1 -25.02 8.95 -0.34
C ASP A 1 -25.52 8.19 -1.57
N LYS A 2 -26.25 8.87 -2.47
CA LYS A 2 -26.83 8.25 -3.67
C LYS A 2 -25.76 7.78 -4.65
N VAL A 3 -24.59 8.43 -4.66
CA VAL A 3 -23.48 8.04 -5.55
C VAL A 3 -23.00 6.64 -5.21
N ARG A 4 -22.92 6.29 -3.92
CA ARG A 4 -22.49 4.95 -3.48
C ARG A 4 -23.38 3.82 -3.99
N GLN A 5 -24.65 4.09 -4.31
CA GLN A 5 -25.57 3.08 -4.84
C GLN A 5 -25.15 2.58 -6.23
N VAL A 6 -24.37 3.35 -7.00
CA VAL A 6 -23.90 2.89 -8.32
C VAL A 6 -22.96 1.68 -8.23
N LEU A 7 -22.34 1.43 -7.06
CA LEU A 7 -21.46 0.28 -6.85
C LEU A 7 -22.20 -1.07 -6.88
N SER A 8 -23.53 -1.09 -6.73
CA SER A 8 -24.31 -2.32 -6.87
C SER A 8 -24.71 -2.62 -8.31
N LEU A 9 -24.47 -1.69 -9.25
CA LEU A 9 -24.78 -1.88 -10.67
C LEU A 9 -23.76 -2.83 -11.32
N PRO A 10 -24.19 -3.63 -12.31
CA PRO A 10 -23.29 -4.53 -13.01
C PRO A 10 -22.18 -3.77 -13.72
N ASN A 11 -21.00 -4.37 -13.75
CA ASN A 11 -19.78 -3.83 -14.36
C ASN A 11 -19.23 -2.55 -13.70
N VAL A 12 -19.86 -1.97 -12.67
CA VAL A 12 -19.29 -0.83 -11.96
C VAL A 12 -18.16 -1.30 -11.04
N VAL A 13 -16.99 -0.69 -11.21
CA VAL A 13 -15.77 -0.97 -10.44
C VAL A 13 -15.57 0.07 -9.34
N GLY A 14 -15.99 1.31 -9.59
CA GLY A 14 -15.82 2.41 -8.64
C GLY A 14 -16.35 3.74 -9.16
N TYR A 15 -16.18 4.78 -8.36
CA TYR A 15 -16.50 6.16 -8.74
C TYR A 15 -15.49 7.15 -8.14
N SER A 16 -15.43 8.37 -8.69
CA SER A 16 -14.56 9.42 -8.17
C SER A 16 -15.13 10.06 -6.91
N ARG A 17 -14.30 10.19 -5.86
CA ARG A 17 -14.67 10.90 -4.61
C ARG A 17 -14.72 12.42 -4.76
N SER A 18 -14.08 12.95 -5.81
CA SER A 18 -14.15 14.36 -6.19
C SER A 18 -14.69 14.48 -7.60
N LEU A 19 -15.23 15.66 -7.92
CA LEU A 19 -15.67 15.97 -9.28
C LEU A 19 -14.49 15.95 -10.25
N LYS A 20 -14.77 15.47 -11.46
CA LYS A 20 -13.81 15.41 -12.56
C LYS A 20 -14.38 16.14 -13.75
N LYS A 21 -13.50 16.64 -14.61
CA LYS A 21 -13.88 17.17 -15.91
C LYS A 21 -14.35 16.04 -16.83
N LYS A 22 -15.51 16.21 -17.45
CA LYS A 22 -16.13 15.18 -18.31
C LYS A 22 -15.26 14.93 -19.55
N ILE A 23 -15.23 13.67 -20.01
CA ILE A 23 -14.52 13.30 -21.23
C ILE A 23 -15.54 12.98 -22.33
N VAL A 24 -15.48 13.72 -23.43
CA VAL A 24 -16.36 13.51 -24.60
C VAL A 24 -15.49 13.30 -25.83
N LYS A 25 -15.65 12.15 -26.50
CA LYS A 25 -14.88 11.78 -27.71
C LYS A 25 -13.36 11.93 -27.51
N GLY A 26 -12.85 11.53 -26.34
CA GLY A 26 -11.44 11.60 -25.98
C GLY A 26 -10.93 12.99 -25.57
N ARG A 27 -11.79 14.02 -25.54
CA ARG A 27 -11.43 15.38 -25.12
C ARG A 27 -12.01 15.71 -23.75
N VAL A 28 -11.20 16.32 -22.89
CA VAL A 28 -11.63 16.84 -21.60
C VAL A 28 -12.44 18.12 -21.83
N THR A 29 -13.60 18.25 -21.20
CA THR A 29 -14.46 19.44 -21.27
C THR A 29 -14.45 20.20 -19.95
N ASP A 30 -14.98 21.42 -19.91
CA ASP A 30 -15.05 22.21 -18.67
C ASP A 30 -16.20 21.82 -17.73
N VAL A 31 -17.00 20.82 -18.12
CA VAL A 31 -18.16 20.36 -17.33
C VAL A 31 -17.70 19.44 -16.21
N ASP A 32 -18.01 19.80 -14.97
CA ASP A 32 -17.78 18.94 -13.81
C ASP A 32 -18.80 17.81 -13.76
N CYS A 33 -18.31 16.61 -13.41
CA CYS A 33 -19.11 15.40 -13.37
C CYS A 33 -18.62 14.42 -12.30
N ILE A 34 -19.50 13.49 -11.92
CA ILE A 34 -19.13 12.30 -11.16
C ILE A 34 -18.63 11.26 -12.17
N ARG A 35 -17.35 10.91 -12.09
CA ARG A 35 -16.79 9.88 -12.95
C ARG A 35 -17.05 8.50 -12.36
N ILE A 36 -17.70 7.65 -13.15
CA ILE A 36 -18.03 6.27 -12.79
C ILE A 36 -17.15 5.35 -13.64
N TYR A 37 -16.44 4.46 -12.97
CA TYR A 37 -15.52 3.52 -13.59
C TYR A 37 -16.21 2.17 -13.77
N VAL A 38 -16.20 1.66 -15.00
CA VAL A 38 -16.77 0.35 -15.34
C VAL A 38 -15.70 -0.59 -15.89
N SER A 39 -15.89 -1.89 -15.69
CA SER A 39 -15.00 -2.91 -16.24
C SER A 39 -15.15 -3.02 -17.74
N ARG A 40 -16.38 -2.88 -18.25
CA ARG A 40 -16.70 -2.79 -19.68
C ARG A 40 -17.93 -1.93 -19.90
N LYS A 41 -17.99 -1.21 -21.02
CA LYS A 41 -19.21 -0.55 -21.50
C LYS A 41 -20.09 -1.56 -22.21
N VAL A 42 -21.39 -1.47 -21.94
CA VAL A 42 -22.43 -2.28 -22.57
C VAL A 42 -23.42 -1.31 -23.21
N PRO A 43 -23.87 -1.55 -24.46
CA PRO A 43 -24.91 -0.73 -25.07
C PRO A 43 -26.17 -0.65 -24.19
N GLU A 44 -26.79 0.53 -24.08
CA GLU A 44 -27.98 0.72 -23.23
C GLU A 44 -29.11 -0.25 -23.57
N LYS A 45 -29.23 -0.67 -24.84
CA LYS A 45 -30.24 -1.64 -25.31
C LYS A 45 -30.07 -3.05 -24.73
N GLU A 46 -28.85 -3.41 -24.34
CA GLU A 46 -28.51 -4.70 -23.74
C GLU A 46 -28.55 -4.64 -22.20
N LEU A 47 -28.72 -3.44 -21.64
CA LEU A 47 -28.88 -3.23 -20.21
C LEU A 47 -30.35 -3.24 -19.83
N LYS A 48 -30.66 -3.86 -18.69
CA LYS A 48 -31.98 -3.68 -18.06
C LYS A 48 -32.12 -2.21 -17.65
N PRO A 49 -33.32 -1.60 -17.70
CA PRO A 49 -33.49 -0.19 -17.36
C PRO A 49 -32.91 0.21 -16.00
N PHE A 50 -33.03 -0.67 -15.00
CA PHE A 50 -32.50 -0.46 -13.65
C PHE A 50 -30.99 -0.76 -13.49
N HIS A 51 -30.33 -1.24 -14.55
CA HIS A 51 -28.87 -1.38 -14.60
C HIS A 51 -28.18 -0.18 -15.28
N VAL A 52 -28.96 0.72 -15.90
CA VAL A 52 -28.43 1.92 -16.55
C VAL A 52 -28.00 2.90 -15.47
N ILE A 53 -26.76 3.35 -15.55
CA ILE A 53 -26.23 4.40 -14.68
C ILE A 53 -26.99 5.69 -14.97
N PRO A 54 -27.55 6.37 -13.95
CA PRO A 54 -28.24 7.64 -14.15
C PRO A 54 -27.32 8.68 -14.81
N ARG A 55 -27.86 9.46 -15.74
CA ARG A 55 -27.11 10.55 -16.41
C ARG A 55 -26.70 11.67 -15.45
N GLU A 56 -27.40 11.78 -14.33
CA GLU A 56 -27.16 12.73 -13.25
C GLU A 56 -27.42 12.06 -11.90
N ILE A 57 -26.61 12.39 -10.90
CA ILE A 57 -26.83 11.98 -9.51
C ILE A 57 -26.76 13.25 -8.68
N GLU A 58 -27.84 13.54 -7.93
CA GLU A 58 -27.94 14.74 -7.08
C GLU A 58 -27.70 16.05 -7.87
N GLY A 59 -28.16 16.10 -9.13
CA GLY A 59 -28.00 17.26 -10.02
C GLY A 59 -26.61 17.39 -10.66
N ILE A 60 -25.71 16.44 -10.41
CA ILE A 60 -24.37 16.43 -10.97
C ILE A 60 -24.31 15.43 -12.14
N PRO A 61 -23.88 15.84 -13.34
CA PRO A 61 -23.72 14.94 -14.49
C PRO A 61 -22.81 13.77 -14.18
N THR A 62 -23.07 12.60 -14.76
CA THR A 62 -22.19 11.44 -14.69
C THR A 62 -21.35 11.28 -15.97
N ASP A 63 -20.17 10.70 -15.82
CA ASP A 63 -19.27 10.33 -16.91
C ASP A 63 -18.80 8.89 -16.75
N VAL A 64 -19.14 8.03 -17.70
CA VAL A 64 -18.83 6.59 -17.63
C VAL A 64 -17.54 6.31 -18.39
N VAL A 65 -16.51 5.86 -17.67
CA VAL A 65 -15.19 5.52 -18.21
C VAL A 65 -14.93 4.03 -18.03
N GLU A 66 -14.57 3.37 -19.12
CA GLU A 66 -14.16 1.97 -19.09
C GLU A 66 -12.70 1.86 -18.69
N ILE A 67 -12.40 1.05 -17.68
CA ILE A 67 -11.03 0.85 -17.17
C ILE A 67 -10.59 -0.61 -17.15
N GLY A 68 -11.45 -1.55 -17.58
CA GLY A 68 -11.17 -2.98 -17.48
C GLY A 68 -11.37 -3.55 -16.08
N GLU A 69 -11.01 -4.81 -15.91
CA GLU A 69 -11.11 -5.49 -14.62
C GLU A 69 -9.96 -5.08 -13.69
N VAL A 70 -10.29 -4.46 -12.56
CA VAL A 70 -9.31 -4.19 -11.49
C VAL A 70 -9.09 -5.48 -10.71
N LYS A 71 -7.92 -6.11 -10.92
CA LYS A 71 -7.49 -7.29 -10.17
C LYS A 71 -6.35 -6.90 -9.24
N ALA A 72 -6.46 -7.29 -7.98
CA ALA A 72 -5.30 -7.29 -7.11
C ALA A 72 -4.29 -8.27 -7.69
N LEU A 73 -3.05 -7.81 -7.92
CA LEU A 73 -1.97 -8.71 -8.27
C LEU A 73 -1.81 -9.71 -7.13
N LYS A 74 -1.98 -11.00 -7.42
CA LYS A 74 -1.78 -12.10 -6.47
C LYS A 74 -0.27 -12.19 -6.19
N ALA A 75 0.23 -11.29 -5.34
CA ALA A 75 1.57 -11.40 -4.80
C ALA A 75 1.53 -12.38 -3.62
N ASP A 76 2.39 -13.38 -3.64
CA ASP A 76 2.65 -14.20 -2.48
C ASP A 76 3.33 -13.34 -1.41
N LYS A 77 2.52 -12.85 -0.46
CA LYS A 77 2.98 -12.02 0.67
C LYS A 77 3.83 -12.79 1.67
N THR A 78 3.87 -14.12 1.56
CA THR A 78 4.64 -15.04 2.40
C THR A 78 5.81 -15.69 1.67
N GLY A 79 6.03 -15.32 0.41
CA GLY A 79 7.12 -15.85 -0.41
C GLY A 79 8.47 -15.58 0.24
N LYS A 80 9.35 -16.58 0.23
CA LYS A 80 10.73 -16.43 0.69
C LYS A 80 11.60 -16.02 -0.51
N PHE A 81 12.20 -14.84 -0.44
CA PHE A 81 13.02 -14.30 -1.52
C PHE A 81 14.51 -14.33 -1.12
N ARG A 82 15.35 -14.94 -1.98
CA ARG A 82 16.81 -14.89 -1.87
C ARG A 82 17.39 -14.64 -3.28
N PRO A 83 18.18 -13.57 -3.51
CA PRO A 83 18.55 -12.50 -2.56
C PRO A 83 17.36 -11.65 -2.11
N VAL A 84 17.54 -10.85 -1.06
CA VAL A 84 16.47 -9.96 -0.56
C VAL A 84 16.10 -8.93 -1.62
N ILE A 85 14.80 -8.76 -1.87
CA ILE A 85 14.26 -7.80 -2.83
C ILE A 85 13.86 -6.51 -2.08
N PHE A 86 14.11 -5.35 -2.67
CA PHE A 86 13.66 -4.06 -2.13
C PHE A 86 12.20 -3.80 -2.48
N GLY A 87 11.49 -3.07 -1.62
CA GLY A 87 10.06 -2.82 -1.80
C GLY A 87 9.15 -3.95 -1.30
N ILE A 88 9.69 -5.03 -0.75
CA ILE A 88 8.91 -6.11 -0.12
C ILE A 88 8.52 -5.77 1.32
N SER A 89 7.53 -6.46 1.85
CA SER A 89 7.11 -6.32 3.26
C SER A 89 8.22 -6.72 4.22
N ILE A 90 8.46 -5.90 5.25
CA ILE A 90 9.38 -6.17 6.37
C ILE A 90 8.77 -5.59 7.66
N GLY A 91 9.15 -6.10 8.83
CA GLY A 91 8.69 -5.54 10.10
C GLY A 91 9.54 -5.97 11.28
N ASN A 92 9.53 -5.16 12.32
CA ASN A 92 9.93 -5.54 13.67
C ASN A 92 8.87 -6.50 14.27
N TYR A 93 9.28 -7.39 15.16
CA TYR A 93 8.41 -8.30 15.93
C TYR A 93 7.31 -7.60 16.72
N ALA A 94 7.53 -6.36 17.14
CA ALA A 94 6.59 -5.55 17.91
C ALA A 94 5.57 -4.80 17.03
N ILE A 95 5.65 -4.90 15.69
CA ILE A 95 4.84 -4.11 14.76
C ILE A 95 4.23 -5.00 13.65
N THR A 96 3.20 -4.50 12.97
CA THR A 96 2.43 -5.23 11.96
C THR A 96 3.16 -5.44 10.63
N ALA A 97 3.53 -4.39 9.90
CA ALA A 97 4.25 -4.49 8.62
C ALA A 97 4.67 -3.09 8.10
N GLY A 98 5.76 -3.06 7.33
CA GLY A 98 6.20 -1.92 6.55
C GLY A 98 6.94 -2.37 5.29
N THR A 99 7.63 -1.46 4.62
CA THR A 99 8.33 -1.76 3.36
C THR A 99 9.83 -1.72 3.57
N ASN A 100 10.56 -2.75 3.13
CA ASN A 100 12.01 -2.70 3.08
C ASN A 100 12.44 -1.66 2.04
N GLY A 101 13.09 -0.60 2.48
CA GLY A 101 13.55 0.48 1.62
C GLY A 101 14.83 0.11 0.88
N TRP A 102 15.96 0.12 1.61
CA TRP A 102 17.29 -0.10 1.03
C TRP A 102 18.26 -0.77 2.00
N LEU A 103 19.40 -1.25 1.48
CA LEU A 103 20.52 -1.71 2.31
C LEU A 103 21.49 -0.56 2.60
N PHE A 104 21.80 -0.35 3.86
CA PHE A 104 22.79 0.63 4.32
C PHE A 104 24.06 -0.09 4.74
N LYS A 105 25.21 0.55 4.53
CA LYS A 105 26.51 0.05 4.99
C LYS A 105 27.17 1.10 5.87
N ASP A 106 27.64 0.70 7.05
CA ASP A 106 28.40 1.61 7.90
C ASP A 106 29.89 1.69 7.53
N ARG A 107 30.62 2.58 8.20
CA ARG A 107 32.08 2.76 8.01
C ARG A 107 32.90 1.51 8.36
N LYS A 108 32.35 0.58 9.15
CA LYS A 108 32.99 -0.70 9.53
C LYS A 108 32.61 -1.84 8.57
N GLY A 109 31.83 -1.54 7.53
CA GLY A 109 31.41 -2.47 6.51
C GLY A 109 30.22 -3.36 6.86
N ARG A 110 29.53 -3.10 7.98
CA ARG A 110 28.33 -3.84 8.39
C ARG A 110 27.14 -3.40 7.55
N VAL A 111 26.31 -4.36 7.13
CA VAL A 111 25.11 -4.11 6.30
C VAL A 111 23.86 -4.12 7.17
N PHE A 112 22.94 -3.19 6.89
CA PHE A 112 21.70 -2.93 7.63
C PHE A 112 20.52 -2.81 6.66
N PHE A 113 19.33 -3.19 7.10
CA PHE A 113 18.09 -2.82 6.42
C PHE A 113 17.67 -1.40 6.83
N GLY A 114 17.16 -0.61 5.88
CA GLY A 114 16.58 0.70 6.17
C GLY A 114 15.13 0.78 5.75
N SER A 115 14.30 1.27 6.67
CA SER A 115 12.89 1.57 6.51
C SER A 115 12.52 2.71 7.47
N ASN A 116 11.25 3.07 7.54
CA ASN A 116 10.76 4.08 8.47
C ASN A 116 10.88 3.59 9.92
N ALA A 117 11.04 4.51 10.87
CA ALA A 117 11.09 4.22 12.29
C ALA A 117 9.87 3.40 12.76
N HIS A 118 8.65 3.73 12.32
CA HIS A 118 7.45 2.95 12.70
C HIS A 118 7.43 1.51 12.16
N VAL A 119 8.41 1.10 11.34
CA VAL A 119 8.55 -0.28 10.84
C VAL A 119 9.54 -1.07 11.69
N PHE A 120 10.56 -0.40 12.23
CA PHE A 120 11.67 -1.04 12.94
C PHE A 120 11.78 -0.71 14.43
N ALA A 121 11.10 0.32 14.91
CA ALA A 121 11.13 0.75 16.30
C ALA A 121 9.85 0.34 17.04
N ASP A 122 9.98 -0.24 18.23
CA ASP A 122 8.85 -0.59 19.10
C ASP A 122 7.91 0.61 19.35
N SER A 123 8.49 1.81 19.37
CA SER A 123 7.77 3.08 19.42
C SER A 123 8.44 4.10 18.50
N PRO A 124 7.76 4.63 17.48
CA PRO A 124 8.35 5.59 16.54
C PRO A 124 8.58 6.98 17.14
N VAL A 125 8.08 7.25 18.34
CA VAL A 125 8.27 8.54 19.05
C VAL A 125 9.53 8.57 19.91
N ASN A 126 10.12 7.40 20.19
CA ASN A 126 11.33 7.32 20.99
C ASN A 126 12.49 7.94 20.23
N ARG A 127 13.39 8.57 20.97
CA ARG A 127 14.58 9.16 20.37
C ARG A 127 15.58 8.08 19.97
N PRO A 128 16.44 8.35 18.97
CA PRO A 128 17.45 7.40 18.51
C PRO A 128 18.34 6.82 19.62
N GLU A 129 18.66 7.63 20.63
CA GLU A 129 19.53 7.28 21.76
C GLU A 129 18.85 6.33 22.75
N GLU A 130 17.51 6.29 22.74
CA GLU A 130 16.69 5.47 23.64
C GLU A 130 16.55 4.02 23.15
N PHE A 131 17.03 3.70 21.95
CA PHE A 131 16.99 2.35 21.41
C PHE A 131 18.25 1.56 21.80
N PRO A 132 18.14 0.57 22.71
CA PRO A 132 19.25 -0.32 22.98
C PRO A 132 19.55 -1.12 21.70
N LEU A 133 20.83 -1.22 21.34
CA LEU A 133 21.26 -2.09 20.25
C LEU A 133 20.93 -3.53 20.62
N ARG A 134 19.85 -4.08 20.05
CA ARG A 134 19.50 -5.50 20.20
C ARG A 134 20.02 -6.27 19.00
N ILE A 135 20.80 -7.30 19.29
CA ILE A 135 21.24 -8.25 18.26
C ILE A 135 20.73 -9.62 18.68
N LEU A 136 19.80 -10.15 17.90
CA LEU A 136 19.24 -11.48 18.10
C LEU A 136 19.84 -12.35 17.00
N PHE A 137 20.60 -13.39 17.34
CA PHE A 137 21.30 -14.22 16.36
C PHE A 137 20.75 -15.64 16.32
N SER A 138 20.06 -16.07 17.37
CA SER A 138 19.53 -17.42 17.53
C SER A 138 18.03 -17.45 17.78
N LEU A 139 17.41 -18.60 17.52
CA LEU A 139 16.01 -18.86 17.89
C LEU A 139 15.79 -18.69 19.40
N GLU A 140 16.81 -18.98 20.20
CA GLU A 140 16.82 -18.85 21.65
C GLU A 140 16.78 -17.37 22.08
N ASP A 141 17.56 -16.51 21.43
CA ASP A 141 17.52 -15.05 21.64
C ASP A 141 16.14 -14.49 21.29
N MET A 142 15.53 -14.98 20.21
CA MET A 142 14.19 -14.57 19.77
C MET A 142 13.11 -15.01 20.76
N MET A 143 13.17 -16.23 21.28
CA MET A 143 12.26 -16.69 22.33
C MET A 143 12.45 -15.90 23.63
N ALA A 144 13.69 -15.61 24.03
CA ALA A 144 13.99 -14.79 25.21
C ALA A 144 13.52 -13.34 25.06
N ALA A 145 13.48 -12.81 23.83
CA ALA A 145 12.91 -11.50 23.52
C ALA A 145 11.36 -11.51 23.38
N GLY A 146 10.70 -12.65 23.60
CA GLY A 146 9.24 -12.76 23.60
C GLY A 146 8.59 -12.95 22.23
N PHE A 147 9.33 -13.41 21.21
CA PHE A 147 8.76 -13.63 19.88
C PHE A 147 7.71 -14.76 19.88
N PRO A 148 6.54 -14.58 19.26
CA PRO A 148 5.55 -15.65 19.14
C PRO A 148 6.08 -16.80 18.27
N LYS A 149 5.98 -18.04 18.77
CA LYS A 149 6.41 -19.25 18.03
C LYS A 149 5.77 -19.38 16.64
N THR A 150 4.59 -18.78 16.44
CA THR A 150 3.84 -18.77 15.18
C THR A 150 4.47 -17.91 14.08
N LEU A 151 5.30 -16.92 14.44
CA LEU A 151 5.99 -16.02 13.51
C LEU A 151 7.39 -16.53 13.09
N LEU A 152 7.97 -17.47 13.84
CA LEU A 152 9.29 -18.03 13.56
C LEU A 152 9.42 -18.73 12.18
N PRO A 153 8.39 -19.42 11.63
CA PRO A 153 8.49 -20.07 10.32
C PRO A 153 8.58 -19.12 9.11
N SER A 154 8.13 -17.86 9.26
CA SER A 154 8.05 -16.85 8.20
C SER A 154 9.21 -15.86 8.17
N ILE A 155 10.13 -15.93 9.13
CA ILE A 155 11.31 -15.05 9.21
C ILE A 155 12.44 -15.63 8.35
N SER A 156 12.92 -14.87 7.37
CA SER A 156 13.93 -15.30 6.39
C SER A 156 15.31 -14.64 6.56
N GLY A 157 15.45 -13.72 7.51
CA GLY A 157 16.71 -13.08 7.87
C GLY A 157 16.57 -12.17 9.09
N ILE A 158 17.63 -12.06 9.88
CA ILE A 158 17.71 -11.20 11.07
C ILE A 158 18.85 -10.20 10.86
N GLY A 159 18.59 -8.92 11.10
CA GLY A 159 19.52 -7.83 10.82
C GLY A 159 19.72 -6.92 12.01
N LYS A 160 20.84 -6.19 11.99
CA LYS A 160 21.14 -5.11 12.94
C LYS A 160 20.27 -3.90 12.59
N TYR A 161 19.86 -3.15 13.61
CA TYR A 161 19.29 -1.81 13.43
C TYR A 161 20.24 -0.80 14.06
N THR A 162 20.66 0.19 13.29
CA THR A 162 21.39 1.37 13.78
C THR A 162 20.79 2.58 13.11
N TRP A 163 20.33 3.54 13.90
CA TRP A 163 19.86 4.82 13.38
C TRP A 163 21.00 5.84 13.46
N ARG A 164 21.18 6.63 12.40
CA ARG A 164 22.11 7.75 12.39
C ARG A 164 21.38 8.91 11.73
N GLU A 165 21.16 9.99 12.49
CA GLU A 165 20.79 11.25 11.88
C GLU A 165 21.92 11.65 10.93
N ARG A 166 21.58 12.15 9.75
CA ARG A 166 22.55 12.91 8.96
C ARG A 166 22.79 14.18 9.78
N LEU A 167 23.82 14.18 10.63
CA LEU A 167 24.36 15.43 11.14
C LEU A 167 24.62 16.29 9.90
N ALA A 168 24.04 17.48 9.93
CA ALA A 168 24.17 18.48 8.90
C ALA A 168 25.60 19.03 8.90
N ASP A 169 26.57 18.20 8.52
CA ASP A 169 27.93 18.62 8.21
C ASP A 169 28.16 18.34 6.72
N ALA A 170 27.35 19.04 5.91
CA ALA A 170 27.66 19.35 4.54
C ALA A 170 28.17 20.80 4.51
N THR A 171 29.38 20.98 5.02
CA THR A 171 30.32 22.07 4.69
C THR A 171 31.72 21.53 4.85
#